data_AF-A0A919VSD1-F1
#
_entry.id   AF-A0A919VSD1-F1
#
_cell.length_a   1.000
_cell.length_b   1.000
_cell.length_c   1.000
_cell.angle_alpha   90.00
_cell.angle_beta   90.00
_cell.angle_gamma   90.00
#
_symmetry.space_group_name_H-M   'P 1'
#
loop_
_entity.id
_entity.type
_entity.pdbx_description
1 polymer ?
#
loop_
_entity_poly.entity_id
_entity_poly.type
_entity_poly.pdbx_seq_one_letter_code
_entity_poly.pdbx_strand_id
1 'polypeptide(L)'
;MLVKGASSVGKTRALYEAVRAALPEWWLVHPGDAAAVRTTAHDPPARTVVWLVELQRYLNQPGGLPAATMRSLLAAGVAVVGTLWPDEYGPRTALREPGPDDRYAEDRELLGLARVVELTTFSPAERRRAEHLAADDGRIRAALKANDAGVTEVLAAGPELVKWWLADSVKPGPSYGRAVITAALDARRVGASAPLTVEYLNAAAPAYLSSALQATAPYDWFEQAIKYATTPLHGATSCLTPQAAGMGQVGGYITADYLYQHAQHLRRAVELPDLVWQALADHHHLDDSLWLGYNAERRAQPGHAILFYRQAADAGDQFAVGWLVGVLVNRGCVDEAIAVLRQRAVAGDQEAAHRLVVLLAEHGRVDEAIALLQQRADAGDEFAADGLVGLRVKHGRVDEAIAVLRLRADAGNERAADRLVGLLAEHGRVDEAIALLRQRADAGNERAADRLVRLLVKHRRVDEAIALLRQRADAGNERAADRLVGLLAEHGRVDELIALLEQQRANGGDQSATDQLPDC
;
A
#
# COMPACT_ATOMS: atom_id res chain seq x y z
N MET A 1 9.67 -24.13 4.35
CA MET A 1 10.72 -24.48 3.38
C MET A 1 10.39 -23.85 2.05
N LEU A 2 11.36 -23.23 1.37
CA LEU A 2 11.14 -22.61 0.07
C LEU A 2 12.07 -23.23 -0.97
N VAL A 3 11.53 -23.69 -2.09
CA VAL A 3 12.31 -24.26 -3.19
C VAL A 3 12.46 -23.21 -4.30
N LYS A 4 13.68 -22.74 -4.50
CA LYS A 4 14.03 -21.74 -5.53
C LYS A 4 14.57 -22.43 -6.78
N GLY A 5 14.15 -22.00 -7.97
CA GLY A 5 14.65 -22.55 -9.23
C GLY A 5 13.89 -22.05 -10.46
N ALA A 6 14.50 -22.16 -11.65
CA ALA A 6 13.89 -21.71 -12.90
C ALA A 6 12.60 -22.49 -13.22
N SER A 7 11.85 -22.03 -14.22
CA SER A 7 10.66 -22.73 -14.70
C SER A 7 11.03 -24.13 -15.18
N SER A 8 10.18 -25.13 -14.95
CA SER A 8 10.39 -26.52 -15.40
C SER A 8 11.64 -27.26 -14.86
N VAL A 9 12.36 -26.75 -13.84
CA VAL A 9 13.45 -27.49 -13.17
C VAL A 9 12.97 -28.57 -12.18
N GLY A 10 11.65 -28.83 -12.12
CA GLY A 10 11.07 -29.88 -11.26
C GLY A 10 10.77 -29.46 -9.82
N LYS A 11 10.75 -28.16 -9.49
CA LYS A 11 10.50 -27.64 -8.13
C LYS A 11 9.28 -28.27 -7.45
N THR A 12 8.12 -28.20 -8.11
CA THR A 12 6.85 -28.68 -7.55
C THR A 12 6.88 -30.18 -7.31
N ARG A 13 7.48 -30.97 -8.23
CA ARG A 13 7.57 -32.42 -8.06
C ARG A 13 8.56 -32.82 -6.97
N ALA A 14 9.73 -32.18 -6.90
CA ALA A 14 10.69 -32.43 -5.84
C ALA A 14 10.11 -32.08 -4.46
N LEU A 15 9.40 -30.95 -4.37
CA LEU A 15 8.74 -30.53 -3.14
C LEU A 15 7.60 -31.49 -2.74
N TYR A 16 6.81 -31.96 -3.72
CA TYR A 16 5.79 -32.99 -3.51
C TYR A 16 6.38 -34.24 -2.84
N GLU A 17 7.45 -34.78 -3.42
CA GLU A 17 8.09 -35.99 -2.91
C GLU A 17 8.67 -35.80 -1.50
N ALA A 18 9.26 -34.62 -1.24
CA ALA A 18 9.78 -34.29 0.08
C ALA A 18 8.66 -34.19 1.14
N VAL A 19 7.54 -33.52 0.83
CA VAL A 19 6.39 -33.42 1.73
C VAL A 19 5.79 -34.80 1.98
N ARG A 20 5.58 -35.59 0.92
CA ARG A 20 5.03 -36.95 1.04
C ARG A 20 5.90 -37.85 1.90
N ALA A 21 7.23 -37.74 1.79
CA ALA A 21 8.16 -38.54 2.60
C ALA A 21 8.24 -38.08 4.06
N ALA A 22 8.22 -36.77 4.32
CA ALA A 22 8.41 -36.21 5.65
C ALA A 22 7.10 -36.07 6.47
N LEU A 23 5.98 -35.80 5.81
CA LEU A 23 4.68 -35.46 6.40
C LEU A 23 3.53 -36.23 5.71
N PRO A 24 3.57 -37.57 5.63
CA PRO A 24 2.62 -38.36 4.84
C PRO A 24 1.15 -38.24 5.30
N GLU A 25 0.93 -38.05 6.60
CA GLU A 25 -0.42 -38.00 7.22
C GLU A 25 -0.91 -36.58 7.50
N TRP A 26 -0.27 -35.56 6.92
CA TRP A 26 -0.63 -34.16 7.14
C TRP A 26 -1.59 -33.68 6.05
N TRP A 27 -2.57 -32.86 6.43
CA TRP A 27 -3.50 -32.24 5.50
C TRP A 27 -2.78 -31.24 4.60
N LEU A 28 -2.99 -31.36 3.28
CA LEU A 28 -2.43 -30.44 2.31
C LEU A 28 -3.44 -29.37 1.95
N VAL A 29 -3.13 -28.11 2.25
CA VAL A 29 -3.92 -26.96 1.86
C VAL A 29 -3.18 -26.22 0.75
N HIS A 30 -3.86 -25.98 -0.37
CA HIS A 30 -3.35 -25.22 -1.52
C HIS A 30 -4.23 -23.98 -1.73
N PRO A 31 -3.92 -22.86 -1.07
CA PRO A 31 -4.72 -21.63 -1.14
C PRO A 31 -4.69 -21.04 -2.55
N GLY A 32 -5.84 -20.54 -3.03
CA GLY A 32 -5.95 -19.91 -4.35
C GLY A 32 -5.31 -18.51 -4.43
N ASP A 33 -5.28 -17.78 -3.31
CA ASP A 33 -4.80 -16.39 -3.23
C ASP A 33 -4.29 -16.06 -1.81
N ALA A 34 -3.77 -14.84 -1.62
CA ALA A 34 -3.24 -14.40 -0.33
C ALA A 34 -4.32 -14.24 0.75
N ALA A 35 -5.58 -14.00 0.37
CA ALA A 35 -6.69 -13.92 1.32
C ALA A 35 -7.01 -15.29 1.93
N ALA A 36 -7.04 -16.34 1.11
CA ALA A 36 -7.22 -17.72 1.55
C ALA A 36 -6.08 -18.17 2.48
N VAL A 37 -4.84 -17.69 2.26
CA VAL A 37 -3.73 -17.94 3.20
C VAL A 37 -4.01 -17.28 4.55
N ARG A 38 -4.47 -16.03 4.58
CA ARG A 38 -4.82 -15.32 5.82
C ARG A 38 -5.96 -16.00 6.57
N THR A 39 -7.00 -16.45 5.86
CA THR A 39 -8.10 -17.23 6.45
C THR A 39 -7.58 -18.52 7.09
N THR A 40 -6.70 -19.25 6.40
CA THR A 40 -6.07 -20.47 6.93
C THR A 40 -5.25 -20.19 8.19
N ALA A 41 -4.63 -19.01 8.28
CA ALA A 41 -3.83 -18.62 9.45
C ALA A 41 -4.65 -18.29 10.71
N HIS A 42 -5.97 -18.08 10.59
CA HIS A 42 -6.81 -17.74 11.75
C HIS A 42 -7.10 -18.96 12.64
N ASP A 43 -7.35 -20.12 12.03
CA ASP A 43 -7.60 -21.39 12.73
C ASP A 43 -7.11 -22.56 11.88
N PRO A 44 -5.78 -22.79 11.83
CA PRO A 44 -5.24 -23.85 11.00
C PRO A 44 -5.52 -25.22 11.64
N PRO A 45 -6.05 -26.20 10.88
CA PRO A 45 -6.23 -27.55 11.39
C PRO A 45 -4.89 -28.15 11.86
N ALA A 46 -4.94 -29.02 12.87
CA ALA A 46 -3.76 -29.73 13.32
C ALA A 46 -3.14 -30.56 12.18
N ARG A 47 -1.80 -30.64 12.13
CA ARG A 47 -1.04 -31.36 11.10
C ARG A 47 -1.35 -30.87 9.68
N THR A 48 -1.23 -29.57 9.45
CA THR A 48 -1.47 -28.96 8.13
C THR A 48 -0.15 -28.56 7.46
N VAL A 49 -0.09 -28.81 6.15
CA VAL A 49 0.90 -28.27 5.23
C VAL A 49 0.23 -27.21 4.36
N VAL A 50 0.68 -25.97 4.43
CA VAL A 50 0.26 -24.91 3.49
C VAL A 50 1.24 -24.87 2.33
N TRP A 51 0.74 -25.10 1.12
CA TRP A 51 1.53 -25.11 -0.11
C TRP A 51 1.29 -23.85 -0.94
N LEU A 52 2.31 -22.99 -1.00
CA LEU A 52 2.35 -21.76 -1.80
C LEU A 52 3.09 -22.01 -3.12
N VAL A 53 2.37 -22.47 -4.15
CA VAL A 53 2.95 -22.72 -5.48
C VAL A 53 3.24 -21.40 -6.17
N GLU A 54 4.49 -21.22 -6.60
CA GLU A 54 4.97 -19.98 -7.23
C GLU A 54 4.62 -18.77 -6.35
N LEU A 55 5.26 -18.70 -5.17
CA LEU A 55 5.03 -17.74 -4.09
C LEU A 55 4.89 -16.29 -4.58
N GLN A 56 5.61 -15.90 -5.64
CA GLN A 56 5.48 -14.59 -6.28
C GLN A 56 4.04 -14.25 -6.68
N ARG A 57 3.18 -15.22 -6.99
CA ARG A 57 1.76 -15.02 -7.30
C ARG A 57 0.98 -14.43 -6.12
N TYR A 58 1.35 -14.79 -4.89
CA TYR A 58 0.75 -14.26 -3.67
C TYR A 58 1.38 -12.92 -3.29
N LEU A 59 2.71 -12.78 -3.44
CA LEU A 59 3.42 -11.55 -3.13
C LEU A 59 3.09 -10.40 -4.10
N ASN A 60 2.72 -10.73 -5.33
CA ASN A 60 2.33 -9.74 -6.35
C ASN A 60 0.86 -9.31 -6.26
N GLN A 61 0.06 -9.87 -5.36
CA GLN A 61 -1.32 -9.42 -5.15
C GLN A 61 -1.35 -8.12 -4.32
N PRO A 62 -2.41 -7.28 -4.47
CA PRO A 62 -2.63 -6.14 -3.58
C PRO A 62 -2.60 -6.56 -2.10
N GLY A 63 -1.81 -5.85 -1.30
CA GLY A 63 -1.58 -6.18 0.13
C GLY A 63 -0.66 -7.37 0.39
N GLY A 64 -0.18 -8.05 -0.66
CA GLY A 64 0.80 -9.13 -0.59
C GLY A 64 0.47 -10.22 0.43
N LEU A 65 1.53 -10.82 0.99
CA LEU A 65 1.44 -11.76 2.09
C LEU A 65 2.32 -11.29 3.26
N PRO A 66 1.74 -10.70 4.32
CA PRO A 66 2.52 -10.13 5.41
C PRO A 66 3.33 -11.19 6.17
N ALA A 67 4.54 -10.83 6.62
CA ALA A 67 5.40 -11.75 7.39
C ALA A 67 4.72 -12.23 8.68
N ALA A 68 3.89 -11.38 9.30
CA ALA A 68 3.07 -11.73 10.46
C ALA A 68 2.15 -12.94 10.21
N THR A 69 1.56 -13.04 9.01
CA THR A 69 0.70 -14.18 8.64
C THR A 69 1.49 -15.50 8.67
N MET A 70 2.73 -15.48 8.17
CA MET A 70 3.61 -16.65 8.18
C MET A 70 4.04 -17.02 9.60
N ARG A 71 4.36 -16.02 10.44
CA ARG A 71 4.69 -16.24 11.85
C ARG A 71 3.53 -16.92 12.59
N SER A 72 2.29 -16.49 12.36
CA SER A 72 1.10 -17.12 12.97
C SER A 72 0.93 -18.58 12.56
N LEU A 73 1.07 -18.91 11.26
CA LEU A 73 1.01 -20.30 10.78
C LEU A 73 2.09 -21.17 11.44
N LEU A 74 3.34 -20.68 11.46
CA LEU A 74 4.46 -21.41 12.05
C LEU A 74 4.28 -21.61 13.56
N ALA A 75 3.76 -20.61 14.28
CA ALA A 75 3.48 -20.70 15.72
C ALA A 75 2.37 -21.72 16.02
N ALA A 76 1.41 -21.90 15.12
CA ALA A 76 0.37 -22.93 15.22
C ALA A 76 0.86 -24.34 14.81
N GLY A 77 2.16 -24.52 14.49
CA GLY A 77 2.73 -25.80 14.11
C GLY A 77 2.43 -26.21 12.66
N VAL A 78 2.00 -25.28 11.81
CA VAL A 78 1.77 -25.52 10.38
C VAL A 78 3.09 -25.58 9.62
N ALA A 79 3.26 -26.58 8.76
CA ALA A 79 4.38 -26.64 7.84
C ALA A 79 4.08 -25.81 6.58
N VAL A 80 4.82 -24.72 6.36
CA VAL A 80 4.67 -23.93 5.14
C VAL A 80 5.73 -24.33 4.12
N VAL A 81 5.29 -24.70 2.92
CA VAL A 81 6.14 -25.02 1.78
C VAL A 81 5.80 -24.16 0.58
N GLY A 82 6.79 -23.82 -0.25
CA GLY A 82 6.51 -23.08 -1.47
C GLY A 82 7.61 -23.19 -2.51
N THR A 83 7.30 -22.70 -3.71
CA THR A 83 8.27 -22.58 -4.81
C THR A 83 8.40 -21.11 -5.23
N LEU A 84 9.57 -20.71 -5.74
CA LEU A 84 9.79 -19.33 -6.19
C LEU A 84 10.84 -19.28 -7.30
N TRP A 85 10.73 -18.32 -8.21
CA TRP A 85 11.74 -18.10 -9.25
C TRP A 85 12.95 -17.31 -8.72
N PRO A 86 14.17 -17.61 -9.20
CA PRO A 86 15.36 -16.84 -8.85
C PRO A 86 15.20 -15.33 -9.11
N ASP A 87 14.59 -14.97 -10.24
CA ASP A 87 14.37 -13.59 -10.67
C ASP A 87 13.41 -12.81 -9.75
N GLU A 88 12.57 -13.54 -8.99
CA GLU A 88 11.66 -12.98 -7.99
C GLU A 88 12.29 -12.97 -6.59
N TYR A 89 13.16 -13.93 -6.29
CA TYR A 89 13.84 -14.02 -5.01
C TYR A 89 14.93 -12.96 -4.83
N GLY A 90 15.76 -12.74 -5.86
CA GLY A 90 16.90 -11.81 -5.79
C GLY A 90 16.50 -10.38 -5.39
N PRO A 91 15.62 -9.71 -6.15
CA PRO A 91 15.18 -8.35 -5.84
C PRO A 91 14.51 -8.21 -4.46
N ARG A 92 13.76 -9.24 -4.03
CA ARG A 92 13.03 -9.22 -2.75
C ARG A 92 13.92 -9.45 -1.52
N THR A 93 15.09 -10.04 -1.72
CA THR A 93 16.05 -10.30 -0.64
C THR A 93 17.26 -9.37 -0.66
N ALA A 94 17.40 -8.56 -1.71
CA ALA A 94 18.43 -7.53 -1.80
C ALA A 94 18.38 -6.60 -0.59
N LEU A 95 19.56 -6.18 -0.12
CA LEU A 95 19.70 -5.22 0.98
C LEU A 95 18.94 -3.94 0.66
N ARG A 96 18.30 -3.35 1.68
CA ARG A 96 17.57 -2.10 1.54
C ARG A 96 18.49 -1.02 0.98
N GLU A 97 18.06 -0.39 -0.12
CA GLU A 97 18.69 0.84 -0.61
C GLU A 97 18.22 2.04 0.23
N PRO A 98 19.08 3.05 0.49
CA PRO A 98 18.68 4.24 1.23
C PRO A 98 17.60 5.00 0.46
N GLY A 99 16.37 5.01 1.00
CA GLY A 99 15.23 5.68 0.39
C GLY A 99 13.97 5.58 1.27
N PRO A 100 12.97 6.45 1.03
CA PRO A 100 11.75 6.49 1.82
C PRO A 100 10.86 5.25 1.62
N ASP A 101 10.88 4.61 0.44
CA ASP A 101 10.03 3.47 0.10
C ASP A 101 10.85 2.18 -0.14
N ASP A 102 10.78 1.24 0.80
CA ASP A 102 11.30 -0.13 0.62
C ASP A 102 10.15 -1.07 0.23
N ARG A 103 9.91 -1.17 -1.09
CA ARG A 103 8.82 -1.98 -1.67
C ARG A 103 8.81 -3.43 -1.17
N TYR A 104 9.98 -3.99 -0.91
CA TYR A 104 10.13 -5.40 -0.55
C TYR A 104 10.40 -5.60 0.93
N ALA A 105 10.14 -4.61 1.79
CA ALA A 105 10.37 -4.73 3.23
C ALA A 105 9.67 -5.96 3.83
N GLU A 106 8.36 -6.08 3.62
CA GLU A 106 7.56 -7.23 4.10
C GLU A 106 7.99 -8.55 3.45
N ASP A 107 8.28 -8.55 2.15
CA ASP A 107 8.74 -9.75 1.44
C ASP A 107 10.08 -10.23 1.97
N ARG A 108 11.00 -9.31 2.27
CA ARG A 108 12.33 -9.61 2.82
C ARG A 108 12.20 -10.24 4.20
N GLU A 109 11.32 -9.70 5.05
CA GLU A 109 11.01 -10.30 6.35
C GLU A 109 10.42 -11.70 6.21
N LEU A 110 9.42 -11.86 5.33
CA LEU A 110 8.77 -13.15 5.09
C LEU A 110 9.76 -14.19 4.56
N LEU A 111 10.55 -13.85 3.55
CA LEU A 111 11.54 -14.74 2.95
C LEU A 111 12.68 -15.06 3.94
N GLY A 112 12.97 -14.17 4.88
CA GLY A 112 13.90 -14.40 5.99
C GLY A 112 13.46 -15.53 6.94
N LEU A 113 12.17 -15.85 6.99
CA LEU A 113 11.65 -17.00 7.77
C LEU A 113 11.90 -18.34 7.08
N ALA A 114 12.20 -18.34 5.78
CA ALA A 114 12.26 -19.56 4.99
C ALA A 114 13.65 -20.20 4.99
N ARG A 115 13.71 -21.51 5.26
CA ARG A 115 14.83 -22.34 4.80
C ARG A 115 14.74 -22.50 3.28
N VAL A 116 15.67 -21.90 2.55
CA VAL A 116 15.71 -21.92 1.09
C VAL A 116 16.56 -23.09 0.58
N VAL A 117 16.03 -23.83 -0.38
CA VAL A 117 16.73 -24.89 -1.13
C VAL A 117 16.73 -24.51 -2.59
N GLU A 118 17.90 -24.51 -3.21
CA GLU A 118 18.03 -24.16 -4.63
C GLU A 118 18.09 -25.42 -5.50
N LEU A 119 17.19 -25.50 -6.47
CA LEU A 119 17.19 -26.53 -7.51
C LEU A 119 17.67 -25.92 -8.82
N THR A 120 18.80 -26.41 -9.29
CA THR A 120 19.39 -26.03 -10.58
C THR A 120 19.48 -27.25 -11.50
N THR A 121 20.61 -27.93 -11.51
CA THR A 121 20.91 -29.07 -12.37
C THR A 121 21.02 -30.34 -11.54
N PHE A 122 20.88 -31.49 -12.21
CA PHE A 122 21.08 -32.78 -11.56
C PHE A 122 22.50 -32.89 -11.03
N SER A 123 22.61 -33.33 -9.77
CA SER A 123 23.87 -33.78 -9.19
C SER A 123 24.47 -34.93 -10.03
N PRO A 124 25.78 -35.20 -9.92
CA PRO A 124 26.39 -36.33 -10.61
C PRO A 124 25.71 -37.68 -10.32
N ALA A 125 25.16 -37.85 -9.10
CA ALA A 125 24.42 -39.06 -8.74
C ALA A 125 23.04 -39.13 -9.41
N GLU A 126 22.31 -38.02 -9.47
CA GLU A 126 21.03 -37.95 -10.20
C GLU A 126 21.21 -38.16 -11.69
N ARG A 127 22.27 -37.57 -12.27
CA ARG A 127 22.61 -37.75 -13.68
C ARG A 127 22.89 -39.23 -14.01
N ARG A 128 23.68 -39.92 -13.18
CA ARG A 128 23.93 -41.37 -13.36
C ARG A 128 22.64 -42.20 -13.28
N ARG A 129 21.73 -41.87 -12.36
CA ARG A 129 20.42 -42.54 -12.29
C ARG A 129 19.60 -42.28 -13.56
N ALA A 130 19.59 -41.06 -14.07
CA ALA A 130 18.92 -40.73 -15.32
C ALA A 130 19.55 -41.45 -16.53
N GLU A 131 20.88 -41.57 -16.58
CA GLU A 131 21.61 -42.31 -17.64
C GLU A 131 21.25 -43.79 -17.65
N HIS A 132 21.07 -44.40 -16.47
CA HIS A 132 20.59 -45.78 -16.37
C HIS A 132 19.18 -45.92 -16.95
N LEU A 133 18.25 -45.03 -16.60
CA LEU A 133 16.89 -45.02 -17.15
C LEU A 133 16.84 -44.73 -18.66
N ALA A 134 17.81 -43.97 -19.17
CA ALA A 134 17.92 -43.64 -20.59
C ALA A 134 18.29 -44.84 -21.47
N ALA A 135 18.69 -45.97 -20.89
CA ALA A 135 18.82 -47.23 -21.61
C ALA A 135 17.48 -47.64 -22.24
N ASP A 136 16.39 -47.47 -21.49
CA ASP A 136 15.05 -47.91 -21.89
C ASP A 136 14.10 -46.77 -22.28
N ASP A 137 14.35 -45.53 -21.84
CA ASP A 137 13.54 -44.35 -22.21
C ASP A 137 14.28 -43.40 -23.16
N GLY A 138 13.85 -43.40 -24.43
CA GLY A 138 14.40 -42.52 -25.47
C GLY A 138 14.21 -41.02 -25.20
N ARG A 139 13.19 -40.62 -24.42
CA ARG A 139 12.94 -39.22 -24.06
C ARG A 139 13.95 -38.74 -23.05
N ILE A 140 14.23 -39.54 -22.01
CA ILE A 140 15.29 -39.25 -21.03
C ILE A 140 16.65 -39.20 -21.72
N ARG A 141 16.90 -40.14 -22.65
CA ARG A 141 18.12 -40.15 -23.47
C ARG A 141 18.28 -38.88 -24.30
N ALA A 142 17.22 -38.37 -24.91
CA ALA A 142 17.24 -37.12 -25.66
C ALA A 142 17.50 -35.92 -24.73
N ALA A 143 16.82 -35.88 -23.57
CA ALA A 143 16.98 -34.82 -22.58
C ALA A 143 18.40 -34.73 -22.00
N LEU A 144 19.07 -35.87 -21.76
CA LEU A 144 20.46 -35.91 -21.27
C LEU A 144 21.49 -35.40 -22.29
N LYS A 145 21.14 -35.37 -23.58
CA LYS A 145 22.01 -34.86 -24.66
C LYS A 145 21.89 -33.36 -24.88
N ALA A 146 20.87 -32.72 -24.32
CA ALA A 146 20.72 -31.26 -24.40
C ALA A 146 21.82 -30.58 -23.58
N ASN A 147 22.42 -29.52 -24.12
CA ASN A 147 23.52 -28.78 -23.49
C ASN A 147 23.08 -27.39 -23.01
N ASP A 148 21.98 -26.89 -23.54
CA ASP A 148 21.44 -25.54 -23.40
C ASP A 148 20.22 -25.48 -22.45
N ALA A 149 19.79 -26.64 -21.92
CA ALA A 149 18.70 -26.76 -20.96
C ALA A 149 18.87 -27.99 -20.05
N GLY A 150 18.27 -27.93 -18.87
CA GLY A 150 18.23 -29.03 -17.91
C GLY A 150 17.34 -30.19 -18.38
N VAL A 151 17.63 -31.40 -17.88
CA VAL A 151 16.92 -32.64 -18.25
C VAL A 151 15.40 -32.50 -18.06
N THR A 152 14.96 -31.95 -16.93
CA THR A 152 13.53 -31.78 -16.63
C THR A 152 12.87 -30.71 -17.51
N GLU A 153 13.61 -29.67 -17.88
CA GLU A 153 13.12 -28.60 -18.75
C GLU A 153 12.88 -29.11 -20.17
N VAL A 154 13.77 -29.96 -20.69
CA VAL A 154 13.60 -30.64 -21.98
C VAL A 154 12.43 -31.61 -21.94
N LEU A 155 12.29 -32.39 -20.87
CA LEU A 155 11.14 -33.29 -20.69
C LEU A 155 9.81 -32.52 -20.61
N ALA A 156 9.83 -31.29 -20.11
CA ALA A 156 8.70 -30.37 -20.09
C ALA A 156 8.52 -29.56 -21.40
N ALA A 157 9.25 -29.92 -22.46
CA ALA A 157 9.24 -29.24 -23.76
C ALA A 157 9.63 -27.74 -23.74
N GLY A 158 10.27 -27.26 -22.66
CA GLY A 158 10.61 -25.84 -22.50
C GLY A 158 11.39 -25.25 -23.68
N PRO A 159 12.55 -25.82 -24.05
CA PRO A 159 13.33 -25.35 -25.19
C PRO A 159 12.58 -25.40 -26.52
N GLU A 160 11.72 -26.40 -26.72
CA GLU A 160 10.91 -26.52 -27.93
C GLU A 160 9.85 -25.43 -28.03
N LEU A 161 9.27 -24.97 -26.92
CA LEU A 161 8.36 -23.80 -26.92
C LEU A 161 9.09 -22.53 -27.37
N VAL A 162 10.33 -22.33 -26.91
CA VAL A 162 11.15 -21.18 -27.31
C VAL A 162 11.49 -21.27 -28.79
N LYS A 163 11.92 -22.44 -29.29
CA LYS A 163 12.16 -22.66 -30.72
C LYS A 163 10.90 -22.47 -31.55
N TRP A 164 9.74 -22.94 -31.09
CA TRP A 164 8.46 -22.80 -31.75
C TRP A 164 8.00 -21.33 -31.83
N TRP A 165 8.22 -20.56 -30.77
CA TRP A 165 7.97 -19.13 -30.76
C TRP A 165 8.93 -18.37 -31.68
N LEU A 166 10.23 -18.69 -31.63
CA LEU A 166 11.26 -17.96 -32.34
C LEU A 166 11.51 -18.46 -33.78
N ALA A 167 10.83 -19.54 -34.20
CA ALA A 167 11.00 -20.15 -35.51
C ALA A 167 10.96 -19.09 -36.62
N ASP A 168 12.02 -19.06 -37.42
CA ASP A 168 12.16 -18.13 -38.53
C ASP A 168 11.20 -18.54 -39.65
N SER A 169 10.28 -17.66 -40.01
CA SER A 169 9.15 -18.03 -40.85
C SER A 169 9.17 -17.31 -42.20
N VAL A 170 9.78 -17.98 -43.19
CA VAL A 170 9.61 -17.63 -44.61
C VAL A 170 8.14 -17.81 -45.08
N LYS A 171 7.33 -18.56 -44.32
CA LYS A 171 5.90 -18.77 -44.59
C LYS A 171 5.02 -17.84 -43.72
N PRO A 172 3.90 -17.29 -44.25
CA PRO A 172 3.04 -16.37 -43.50
C PRO A 172 2.39 -16.94 -42.24
N GLY A 173 1.95 -18.22 -42.27
CA GLY A 173 1.21 -18.86 -41.17
C GLY A 173 1.92 -18.81 -39.80
N PRO A 174 3.16 -19.30 -39.67
CA PRO A 174 3.91 -19.22 -38.41
C PRO A 174 4.20 -17.78 -37.95
N SER A 175 4.25 -16.80 -38.86
CA SER A 175 4.44 -15.39 -38.50
C SER A 175 3.26 -14.84 -37.69
N TYR A 176 2.02 -15.20 -38.05
CA TYR A 176 0.82 -14.80 -37.29
C TYR A 176 0.78 -15.46 -35.90
N GLY A 177 1.08 -16.76 -35.83
CA GLY A 177 1.17 -17.48 -34.56
C GLY A 177 2.24 -16.90 -33.62
N ARG A 178 3.42 -16.59 -34.15
CA ARG A 178 4.48 -15.89 -33.41
C ARG A 178 4.03 -14.51 -32.91
N ALA A 179 3.30 -13.75 -33.71
CA ALA A 179 2.77 -12.44 -33.30
C ALA A 179 1.81 -12.57 -32.11
N VAL A 180 0.88 -13.52 -32.15
CA VAL A 180 -0.05 -13.80 -31.03
C VAL A 180 0.70 -14.24 -29.77
N ILE A 181 1.67 -15.15 -29.89
CA ILE A 181 2.50 -15.58 -28.75
C ILE A 181 3.27 -14.38 -28.18
N THR A 182 3.83 -13.51 -29.03
CA THR A 182 4.60 -12.34 -28.61
C THR A 182 3.72 -11.32 -27.88
N ALA A 183 2.53 -11.03 -28.40
CA ALA A 183 1.55 -10.17 -27.74
C ALA A 183 1.20 -10.70 -26.34
N ALA A 184 0.94 -12.01 -26.23
CA ALA A 184 0.60 -12.63 -24.97
C ALA A 184 1.74 -12.55 -23.93
N LEU A 185 2.98 -12.75 -24.36
CA LEU A 185 4.15 -12.64 -23.49
C LEU A 185 4.39 -11.19 -23.06
N ASP A 186 4.22 -10.22 -23.96
CA ASP A 186 4.39 -8.80 -23.66
C ASP A 186 3.31 -8.28 -22.71
N ALA A 187 2.05 -8.70 -22.86
CA ALA A 187 0.97 -8.43 -21.90
C ALA A 187 1.38 -8.82 -20.48
N ARG A 188 1.85 -10.05 -20.32
CA ARG A 188 2.27 -10.60 -19.02
C ARG A 188 3.54 -9.92 -18.49
N ARG A 189 4.43 -9.43 -19.35
CA ARG A 189 5.62 -8.65 -18.97
C ARG A 189 5.25 -7.28 -18.40
N VAL A 190 4.10 -6.73 -18.76
CA VAL A 190 3.64 -5.42 -18.27
C VAL A 190 2.55 -5.50 -17.21
N GLY A 191 2.21 -6.70 -16.71
CA GLY A 191 1.38 -6.87 -15.52
C GLY A 191 0.02 -7.51 -15.76
N ALA A 192 -0.30 -7.96 -16.97
CA ALA A 192 -1.49 -8.78 -17.19
C ALA A 192 -1.29 -10.18 -16.58
N SER A 193 -2.05 -10.50 -15.55
CA SER A 193 -1.97 -11.75 -14.81
C SER A 193 -3.20 -12.63 -15.01
N ALA A 194 -4.33 -12.03 -15.36
CA ALA A 194 -5.55 -12.73 -15.74
C ALA A 194 -5.39 -13.43 -17.11
N PRO A 195 -6.27 -14.39 -17.43
CA PRO A 195 -6.26 -15.04 -18.73
C PRO A 195 -6.52 -14.00 -19.83
N LEU A 196 -5.66 -13.99 -20.84
CA LEU A 196 -5.72 -12.98 -21.90
C LEU A 196 -6.91 -13.24 -22.81
N THR A 197 -7.74 -12.21 -23.01
CA THR A 197 -8.96 -12.29 -23.80
C THR A 197 -8.65 -12.53 -25.29
N VAL A 198 -9.62 -13.10 -26.01
CA VAL A 198 -9.53 -13.30 -27.46
C VAL A 198 -9.39 -11.94 -28.16
N GLU A 199 -10.18 -10.97 -27.70
CA GLU A 199 -10.24 -9.61 -28.21
C GLU A 199 -8.89 -8.91 -28.06
N TYR A 200 -8.25 -9.03 -26.89
CA TYR A 200 -6.90 -8.51 -26.67
C TYR A 200 -5.89 -9.10 -27.66
N LEU A 201 -5.82 -10.43 -27.76
CA LEU A 201 -4.82 -11.09 -28.61
C LEU A 201 -5.03 -10.73 -30.08
N ASN A 202 -6.28 -10.63 -30.53
CA ASN A 202 -6.62 -10.25 -31.89
C ASN A 202 -6.23 -8.78 -32.20
N ALA A 203 -6.49 -7.86 -31.26
CA ALA A 203 -6.16 -6.44 -31.41
C ALA A 203 -4.66 -6.15 -31.32
N ALA A 204 -3.93 -6.88 -30.45
CA ALA A 204 -2.52 -6.62 -30.17
C ALA A 204 -1.56 -7.31 -31.16
N ALA A 205 -1.88 -8.51 -31.65
CA ALA A 205 -0.98 -9.27 -32.52
C ALA A 205 -0.54 -8.52 -33.80
N PRO A 206 -1.39 -7.72 -34.49
CA PRO A 206 -0.99 -6.95 -35.66
C PRO A 206 0.20 -6.03 -35.43
N ALA A 207 0.41 -5.53 -34.21
CA ALA A 207 1.54 -4.66 -33.85
C ALA A 207 2.92 -5.32 -34.06
N TYR A 208 2.96 -6.66 -34.14
CA TYR A 208 4.18 -7.45 -34.30
C TYR A 208 4.40 -7.95 -35.74
N LEU A 209 3.54 -7.52 -36.67
CA LEU A 209 3.59 -7.92 -38.08
C LEU A 209 4.02 -6.75 -38.96
N SER A 210 4.73 -7.06 -40.04
CA SER A 210 5.04 -6.06 -41.07
C SER A 210 3.78 -5.65 -41.82
N SER A 211 3.76 -4.44 -42.39
CA SER A 211 2.62 -3.95 -43.19
C SER A 211 2.26 -4.88 -44.36
N ALA A 212 3.25 -5.57 -44.94
CA ALA A 212 3.03 -6.55 -46.01
C ALA A 212 2.27 -7.79 -45.51
N LEU A 213 2.62 -8.32 -44.33
CA LEU A 213 1.89 -9.44 -43.73
C LEU A 213 0.48 -9.02 -43.31
N GLN A 214 0.31 -7.82 -42.76
CA GLN A 214 -1.02 -7.31 -42.42
C GLN A 214 -1.92 -7.19 -43.67
N ALA A 215 -1.40 -6.64 -44.77
CA ALA A 215 -2.16 -6.46 -46.01
C ALA A 215 -2.52 -7.77 -46.72
N THR A 216 -1.78 -8.86 -46.47
CA THR A 216 -1.95 -10.16 -47.13
C THR A 216 -2.53 -11.23 -46.20
N ALA A 217 -3.00 -10.83 -45.01
CA ALA A 217 -3.57 -11.74 -44.03
C ALA A 217 -4.83 -12.43 -44.59
N PRO A 218 -4.94 -13.78 -44.49
CA PRO A 218 -6.17 -14.47 -44.82
C PRO A 218 -7.28 -14.10 -43.83
N TYR A 219 -8.56 -14.30 -44.21
CA TYR A 219 -9.69 -13.91 -43.35
C TYR A 219 -9.69 -14.62 -41.98
N ASP A 220 -9.15 -15.83 -41.92
CA ASP A 220 -9.06 -16.71 -40.76
C ASP A 220 -7.65 -16.73 -40.14
N TRP A 221 -6.85 -15.67 -40.37
CA TRP A 221 -5.47 -15.59 -39.90
C TRP A 221 -5.36 -15.78 -38.37
N PHE A 222 -6.34 -15.25 -37.63
CA PHE A 222 -6.32 -15.25 -36.16
C PHE A 222 -6.63 -16.65 -35.62
N GLU A 223 -7.63 -17.33 -36.17
CA GLU A 223 -7.95 -18.72 -35.83
C GLU A 223 -6.76 -19.65 -36.11
N GLN A 224 -6.09 -19.46 -37.25
CA GLN A 224 -4.86 -20.20 -37.59
C GLN A 224 -3.72 -19.88 -36.60
N ALA A 225 -3.56 -18.62 -36.21
CA ALA A 225 -2.56 -18.18 -35.25
C ALA A 225 -2.80 -18.76 -33.84
N ILE A 226 -4.04 -18.77 -33.37
CA ILE A 226 -4.44 -19.40 -32.11
C ILE A 226 -4.21 -20.90 -32.16
N LYS A 227 -4.58 -21.58 -33.25
CA LYS A 227 -4.31 -23.00 -33.45
C LYS A 227 -2.81 -23.29 -33.38
N TYR A 228 -1.97 -22.46 -34.00
CA TYR A 228 -0.52 -22.55 -33.91
C TYR A 228 -0.02 -22.37 -32.48
N ALA A 229 -0.48 -21.34 -31.77
CA ALA A 229 -0.06 -21.01 -30.41
C ALA A 229 -0.50 -22.04 -29.37
N THR A 230 -1.61 -22.73 -29.62
CA THR A 230 -2.18 -23.78 -28.75
C THR A 230 -1.77 -25.20 -29.16
N THR A 231 -0.94 -25.36 -30.20
CA THR A 231 -0.47 -26.68 -30.63
C THR A 231 0.36 -27.36 -29.54
N PRO A 232 -0.02 -28.56 -29.06
CA PRO A 232 0.76 -29.29 -28.07
C PRO A 232 2.11 -29.76 -28.64
N LEU A 233 3.19 -29.37 -27.97
CA LEU A 233 4.55 -29.85 -28.19
C LEU A 233 4.87 -30.97 -27.19
N HIS A 234 5.57 -32.00 -27.67
CA HIS A 234 5.86 -33.25 -26.93
C HIS A 234 4.65 -33.86 -26.20
N GLY A 235 3.45 -33.64 -26.74
CA GLY A 235 2.20 -34.26 -26.30
C GLY A 235 1.49 -33.62 -25.11
N ALA A 236 2.02 -32.56 -24.49
CA ALA A 236 1.43 -32.01 -23.26
C ALA A 236 1.52 -30.50 -23.06
N THR A 237 2.39 -29.76 -23.76
CA THR A 237 2.61 -28.33 -23.46
C THR A 237 2.53 -27.48 -24.71
N SER A 238 1.82 -26.36 -24.66
CA SER A 238 1.69 -25.40 -25.75
C SER A 238 2.14 -24.00 -25.31
N CYS A 239 2.43 -23.10 -26.26
CA CYS A 239 2.82 -21.74 -25.93
C CYS A 239 1.70 -20.98 -25.21
N LEU A 240 0.46 -21.19 -25.66
CA LEU A 240 -0.78 -20.71 -25.05
C LEU A 240 -1.68 -21.88 -24.68
N THR A 241 -2.25 -21.84 -23.49
CA THR A 241 -3.23 -22.81 -23.00
C THR A 241 -4.59 -22.12 -22.86
N PRO A 242 -5.66 -22.63 -23.49
CA PRO A 242 -6.99 -22.05 -23.33
C PRO A 242 -7.53 -22.30 -21.92
N GLN A 243 -8.17 -21.29 -21.35
CA GLN A 243 -8.89 -21.38 -20.08
C GLN A 243 -10.38 -21.35 -20.32
N ALA A 244 -11.12 -22.24 -19.67
CA ALA A 244 -12.57 -22.34 -19.83
C ALA A 244 -13.29 -21.21 -19.08
N ALA A 245 -14.24 -20.54 -19.74
CA ALA A 245 -15.31 -19.74 -19.10
C ALA A 245 -16.58 -20.58 -18.87
N GLY A 246 -16.68 -21.73 -19.54
CA GLY A 246 -17.80 -22.66 -19.50
C GLY A 246 -17.53 -23.84 -20.43
N MET A 247 -18.42 -24.83 -20.44
CA MET A 247 -18.28 -25.98 -21.34
C MET A 247 -18.28 -25.52 -22.80
N GLY A 248 -17.17 -25.75 -23.51
CA GLY A 248 -17.01 -25.32 -24.91
C GLY A 248 -16.74 -23.83 -25.10
N GLN A 249 -16.53 -23.07 -24.04
CA GLN A 249 -16.28 -21.62 -24.09
C GLN A 249 -14.89 -21.29 -23.53
N VAL A 250 -14.06 -20.65 -24.35
CA VAL A 250 -12.74 -20.16 -23.95
C VAL A 250 -12.90 -18.76 -23.37
N GLY A 251 -12.56 -18.60 -22.09
CA GLY A 251 -12.53 -17.32 -21.39
C GLY A 251 -11.23 -16.53 -21.59
N GLY A 252 -10.18 -17.19 -22.07
CA GLY A 252 -8.91 -16.54 -22.38
C GLY A 252 -7.77 -17.54 -22.51
N TYR A 253 -6.54 -17.03 -22.57
CA TYR A 253 -5.34 -17.84 -22.76
C TYR A 253 -4.27 -17.49 -21.73
N ILE A 254 -3.60 -18.52 -21.20
CA ILE A 254 -2.44 -18.39 -20.32
C ILE A 254 -1.17 -18.78 -21.09
N THR A 255 -0.10 -18.02 -20.88
CA THR A 255 1.23 -18.32 -21.43
C THR A 255 1.94 -19.42 -20.64
N ALA A 256 2.68 -20.29 -21.33
CA ALA A 256 3.56 -21.23 -20.66
C ALA A 256 4.63 -20.51 -19.83
N ASP A 257 4.78 -20.90 -18.56
CA ASP A 257 5.67 -20.23 -17.61
C ASP A 257 7.14 -20.25 -18.05
N TYR A 258 7.60 -21.34 -18.68
CA TYR A 258 8.96 -21.43 -19.25
C TYR A 258 9.19 -20.38 -20.35
N LEU A 259 8.20 -20.21 -21.23
CA LEU A 259 8.25 -19.24 -22.31
C LEU A 259 8.22 -17.81 -21.77
N TYR A 260 7.37 -17.55 -20.77
CA TYR A 260 7.31 -16.25 -20.10
C TYR A 260 8.62 -15.89 -19.41
N GLN A 261 9.22 -16.80 -18.64
CA GLN A 261 10.51 -16.55 -18.00
C GLN A 261 11.61 -16.24 -19.03
N HIS A 262 11.63 -16.95 -20.17
CA HIS A 262 12.57 -16.67 -21.25
C HIS A 262 12.30 -15.31 -21.91
N ALA A 263 11.03 -14.97 -22.14
CA ALA A 263 10.62 -13.68 -22.73
C ALA A 263 10.97 -12.49 -21.83
N GLN A 264 10.89 -12.63 -20.51
CA GLN A 264 11.34 -11.59 -19.58
C GLN A 264 12.81 -11.21 -19.79
N HIS A 265 13.67 -12.19 -20.06
CA HIS A 265 15.09 -11.98 -20.33
C HIS A 265 15.32 -11.43 -21.74
N LEU A 266 14.83 -12.15 -22.76
CA LEU A 266 15.06 -11.83 -24.17
C LEU A 266 14.54 -10.45 -24.54
N ARG A 267 13.38 -10.08 -24.00
CA ARG A 267 12.68 -8.87 -24.39
C ARG A 267 12.75 -7.78 -23.33
N ARG A 268 13.53 -7.93 -22.25
CA ARG A 268 13.57 -7.01 -21.08
C ARG A 268 13.52 -5.52 -21.47
N ALA A 269 14.38 -5.12 -22.40
CA ALA A 269 14.56 -3.74 -22.86
C ALA A 269 13.72 -3.39 -24.11
N VAL A 270 12.95 -4.34 -24.64
CA VAL A 270 12.07 -4.10 -25.78
C VAL A 270 10.83 -3.36 -25.30
N GLU A 271 10.62 -2.18 -25.86
CA GLU A 271 9.42 -1.37 -25.68
C GLU A 271 8.20 -2.04 -26.31
N LEU A 272 7.04 -1.86 -25.67
CA LEU A 272 5.78 -2.34 -26.22
C LEU A 272 5.27 -1.31 -27.23
N PRO A 273 4.81 -1.74 -28.42
CA PRO A 273 4.14 -0.85 -29.36
C PRO A 273 2.90 -0.19 -28.75
N ASP A 274 2.60 1.05 -29.15
CA ASP A 274 1.46 1.83 -28.68
C ASP A 274 0.12 1.09 -28.85
N LEU A 275 -0.06 0.43 -30.00
CA LEU A 275 -1.23 -0.40 -30.29
C LEU A 275 -1.44 -1.52 -29.26
N VAL A 276 -0.37 -2.08 -28.69
CA VAL A 276 -0.46 -3.13 -27.68
C VAL A 276 -0.92 -2.56 -26.35
N TRP A 277 -0.46 -1.36 -25.99
CA TRP A 277 -0.96 -0.67 -24.80
C TRP A 277 -2.43 -0.27 -24.94
N GLN A 278 -2.85 0.20 -26.12
CA GLN A 278 -4.24 0.50 -26.40
C GLN A 278 -5.12 -0.76 -26.34
N ALA A 279 -4.67 -1.86 -26.95
CA ALA A 279 -5.37 -3.14 -26.87
C ALA A 279 -5.50 -3.64 -25.42
N LEU A 280 -4.47 -3.45 -24.58
CA LEU A 280 -4.58 -3.72 -23.14
C LEU A 280 -5.64 -2.83 -22.49
N ALA A 281 -5.60 -1.51 -22.73
CA ALA A 281 -6.57 -0.57 -22.16
C ALA A 281 -8.03 -0.96 -22.51
N ASP A 282 -8.27 -1.47 -23.71
CA ASP A 282 -9.61 -1.82 -24.19
C ASP A 282 -10.09 -3.21 -23.76
N HIS A 283 -9.18 -4.17 -23.55
CA HIS A 283 -9.54 -5.59 -23.45
C HIS A 283 -8.90 -6.38 -22.30
N HIS A 284 -8.15 -5.74 -21.41
CA HIS A 284 -7.62 -6.39 -20.20
C HIS A 284 -8.72 -6.72 -19.19
N HIS A 285 -8.42 -7.66 -18.29
CA HIS A 285 -9.25 -7.92 -17.11
C HIS A 285 -9.06 -6.79 -16.09
N LEU A 286 -10.15 -6.26 -15.51
CA LEU A 286 -10.11 -5.10 -14.60
C LEU A 286 -9.19 -5.31 -13.38
N ASP A 287 -9.03 -6.53 -12.89
CA ASP A 287 -8.10 -6.85 -11.79
C ASP A 287 -6.63 -6.52 -12.12
N ASP A 288 -6.27 -6.47 -13.41
CA ASP A 288 -4.92 -6.15 -13.85
C ASP A 288 -4.70 -4.63 -14.02
N SER A 289 -5.76 -3.79 -13.97
CA SER A 289 -5.67 -2.35 -14.25
C SER A 289 -4.59 -1.64 -13.43
N LEU A 290 -4.55 -1.86 -12.11
CA LEU A 290 -3.58 -1.19 -11.23
C LEU A 290 -2.13 -1.55 -11.60
N TRP A 291 -1.88 -2.84 -11.87
CA TRP A 291 -0.53 -3.33 -12.20
C TRP A 291 -0.09 -2.92 -13.60
N LEU A 292 -1.00 -2.87 -14.56
CA LEU A 292 -0.75 -2.33 -15.89
C LEU A 292 -0.39 -0.84 -15.81
N GLY A 293 -1.13 -0.06 -15.02
CA GLY A 293 -0.85 1.37 -14.78
C GLY A 293 0.54 1.60 -14.19
N TYR A 294 0.89 0.85 -13.14
CA TYR A 294 2.20 0.90 -12.50
C TYR A 294 3.34 0.56 -13.47
N ASN A 295 3.16 -0.47 -14.29
CA ASN A 295 4.16 -0.88 -15.26
C ASN A 295 4.29 0.05 -16.46
N ALA A 296 3.20 0.74 -16.84
CA ALA A 296 3.22 1.80 -17.84
C ALA A 296 3.99 3.01 -17.32
N GLU A 297 3.75 3.45 -16.08
CA GLU A 297 4.48 4.55 -15.45
C GLU A 297 5.98 4.29 -15.39
N ARG A 298 6.39 3.10 -14.93
CA ARG A 298 7.81 2.68 -14.89
C ARG A 298 8.49 2.63 -16.25
N ARG A 299 7.72 2.52 -17.33
CA ARG A 299 8.21 2.50 -18.71
C ARG A 299 8.08 3.87 -19.38
N ALA A 300 7.86 4.93 -18.60
CA ALA A 300 7.67 6.29 -19.08
C ALA A 300 6.50 6.40 -20.09
N GLN A 301 5.42 5.66 -19.86
CA GLN A 301 4.17 5.70 -20.63
C GLN A 301 3.04 6.33 -19.79
N PRO A 302 3.13 7.62 -19.41
CA PRO A 302 2.20 8.24 -18.47
C PRO A 302 0.77 8.35 -19.00
N GLY A 303 0.57 8.41 -20.33
CA GLY A 303 -0.77 8.40 -20.94
C GLY A 303 -1.52 7.11 -20.62
N HIS A 304 -0.87 5.96 -20.88
CA HIS A 304 -1.42 4.65 -20.54
C HIS A 304 -1.55 4.45 -19.03
N ALA A 305 -0.58 4.92 -18.24
CA ALA A 305 -0.67 4.85 -16.78
C ALA A 305 -1.93 5.55 -16.25
N ILE A 306 -2.22 6.76 -16.74
CA ILE A 306 -3.44 7.51 -16.38
C ILE A 306 -4.71 6.73 -16.76
N LEU A 307 -4.75 6.13 -17.96
CA LEU A 307 -5.90 5.35 -18.41
C LEU A 307 -6.17 4.16 -17.48
N PHE A 308 -5.14 3.36 -17.20
CA PHE A 308 -5.26 2.19 -16.34
C PHE A 308 -5.59 2.55 -14.88
N TYR A 309 -4.98 3.59 -14.32
CA TYR A 309 -5.31 4.03 -12.97
C TYR A 309 -6.73 4.61 -12.88
N ARG A 310 -7.24 5.27 -13.93
CA ARG A 310 -8.65 5.68 -14.00
C ARG A 310 -9.58 4.47 -14.00
N GLN A 311 -9.33 3.50 -14.87
CA GLN A 311 -10.12 2.26 -14.92
C GLN A 311 -10.13 1.51 -13.57
N ALA A 312 -8.97 1.42 -12.91
CA ALA A 312 -8.88 0.84 -11.57
C ALA A 312 -9.66 1.65 -10.51
N ALA A 313 -9.58 2.98 -10.55
CA ALA A 313 -10.30 3.85 -9.62
C ALA A 313 -11.83 3.78 -9.79
N ASP A 314 -12.29 3.69 -11.04
CA ASP A 314 -13.69 3.53 -11.43
C ASP A 314 -14.22 2.16 -11.02
N ALA A 315 -13.39 1.11 -11.07
CA ALA A 315 -13.70 -0.22 -10.56
C ALA A 315 -13.69 -0.30 -9.01
N GLY A 316 -13.31 0.78 -8.32
CA GLY A 316 -13.35 0.88 -6.86
C GLY A 316 -12.04 0.49 -6.16
N ASP A 317 -10.92 0.40 -6.87
CA ASP A 317 -9.62 0.17 -6.22
C ASP A 317 -9.24 1.38 -5.33
N GLN A 318 -8.97 1.09 -4.05
CA GLN A 318 -8.70 2.10 -3.02
C GLN A 318 -7.37 2.83 -3.21
N PHE A 319 -6.39 2.20 -3.87
CA PHE A 319 -5.07 2.78 -4.07
C PHE A 319 -4.99 3.56 -5.38
N ALA A 320 -5.74 3.15 -6.39
CA ALA A 320 -5.70 3.70 -7.75
C ALA A 320 -5.86 5.23 -7.81
N VAL A 321 -6.73 5.82 -6.98
CA VAL A 321 -6.92 7.28 -6.92
C VAL A 321 -5.63 8.00 -6.54
N GLY A 322 -4.89 7.48 -5.56
CA GLY A 322 -3.63 8.04 -5.13
C GLY A 322 -2.56 8.00 -6.22
N TRP A 323 -2.44 6.86 -6.90
CA TRP A 323 -1.52 6.68 -8.02
C TRP A 323 -1.88 7.59 -9.21
N LEU A 324 -3.16 7.66 -9.56
CA LEU A 324 -3.67 8.53 -10.62
C LEU A 324 -3.33 10.00 -10.35
N VAL A 325 -3.63 10.48 -9.13
CA VAL A 325 -3.31 11.85 -8.71
C VAL A 325 -1.81 12.11 -8.75
N GLY A 326 -0.99 11.18 -8.25
CA GLY A 326 0.47 11.31 -8.30
C GLY A 326 1.00 11.49 -9.72
N VAL A 327 0.55 10.66 -10.67
CA VAL A 327 0.97 10.79 -12.08
C VAL A 327 0.49 12.09 -12.71
N LEU A 328 -0.75 12.50 -12.44
CA LEU A 328 -1.30 13.76 -12.96
C LEU A 328 -0.51 14.97 -12.45
N VAL A 329 -0.18 15.01 -11.16
CA VAL A 329 0.62 16.09 -10.55
C VAL A 329 2.04 16.10 -11.12
N ASN A 330 2.69 14.94 -11.24
CA ASN A 330 4.04 14.83 -11.82
C ASN A 330 4.09 15.31 -13.28
N ARG A 331 2.97 15.22 -14.01
CA ARG A 331 2.84 15.73 -15.38
C ARG A 331 2.45 17.22 -15.46
N GLY A 332 2.17 17.85 -14.32
CA GLY A 332 1.65 19.22 -14.26
C GLY A 332 0.15 19.34 -14.59
N CYS A 333 -0.56 18.22 -14.72
CA CYS A 333 -2.02 18.17 -14.93
C CYS A 333 -2.79 18.33 -13.60
N VAL A 334 -2.45 19.38 -12.85
CA VAL A 334 -2.96 19.60 -11.48
C VAL A 334 -4.48 19.79 -11.45
N ASP A 335 -5.04 20.48 -12.44
CA ASP A 335 -6.50 20.68 -12.52
C ASP A 335 -7.26 19.36 -12.71
N GLU A 336 -6.71 18.42 -13.48
CA GLU A 336 -7.28 17.07 -13.61
C GLU A 336 -7.19 16.29 -12.30
N ALA A 337 -6.05 16.38 -11.60
CA ALA A 337 -5.88 15.75 -10.29
C ALA A 337 -6.88 16.30 -9.25
N ILE A 338 -7.09 17.62 -9.25
CA ILE A 338 -8.09 18.30 -8.43
C ILE A 338 -9.50 17.81 -8.79
N ALA A 339 -9.82 17.69 -10.08
CA ALA A 339 -11.13 17.21 -10.52
C ALA A 339 -11.41 15.76 -10.04
N VAL A 340 -10.43 14.87 -10.15
CA VAL A 340 -10.52 13.48 -9.67
C VAL A 340 -10.79 13.45 -8.16
N LEU A 341 -9.99 14.17 -7.37
CA LEU A 341 -10.15 14.21 -5.90
C LEU A 341 -11.47 14.87 -5.50
N ARG A 342 -11.92 15.90 -6.21
CA ARG A 342 -13.20 16.57 -5.96
C ARG A 342 -14.39 15.64 -6.19
N GLN A 343 -14.37 14.85 -7.26
CA GLN A 343 -15.41 13.86 -7.52
C GLN A 343 -15.49 12.83 -6.39
N ARG A 344 -14.35 12.30 -5.93
CA ARG A 344 -14.30 11.34 -4.82
C ARG A 344 -14.72 11.95 -3.48
N ALA A 345 -14.28 13.17 -3.19
CA ALA A 345 -14.69 13.91 -2.00
C ALA A 345 -16.21 14.12 -1.94
N VAL A 346 -16.85 14.46 -3.06
CA VAL A 346 -18.32 14.59 -3.16
C VAL A 346 -19.02 13.25 -2.94
N ALA A 347 -18.40 12.14 -3.35
CA ALA A 347 -18.88 10.79 -3.08
C ALA A 347 -18.65 10.31 -1.63
N GLY A 348 -18.08 11.14 -0.75
CA GLY A 348 -17.88 10.86 0.67
C GLY A 348 -16.51 10.29 1.04
N ASP A 349 -15.57 10.20 0.09
CA ASP A 349 -14.20 9.76 0.36
C ASP A 349 -13.43 10.84 1.16
N GLN A 350 -13.27 10.59 2.45
CA GLN A 350 -12.63 11.50 3.40
C GLN A 350 -11.13 11.70 3.12
N GLU A 351 -10.46 10.66 2.65
CA GLU A 351 -9.04 10.70 2.30
C GLU A 351 -8.84 11.53 1.04
N ALA A 352 -9.68 11.33 0.02
CA ALA A 352 -9.67 12.17 -1.18
C ALA A 352 -9.97 13.64 -0.85
N ALA A 353 -10.92 13.89 0.05
CA ALA A 353 -11.25 15.25 0.49
C ALA A 353 -10.08 15.91 1.25
N HIS A 354 -9.33 15.15 2.06
CA HIS A 354 -8.11 15.65 2.71
C HIS A 354 -7.01 15.97 1.69
N ARG A 355 -6.73 15.03 0.77
CA ARG A 355 -5.74 15.22 -0.31
C ARG A 355 -6.08 16.39 -1.21
N LEU A 356 -7.37 16.63 -1.48
CA LEU A 356 -7.85 17.76 -2.27
C LEU A 356 -7.45 19.09 -1.63
N VAL A 357 -7.67 19.24 -0.32
CA VAL A 357 -7.30 20.45 0.44
C VAL A 357 -5.79 20.70 0.35
N VAL A 358 -4.99 19.66 0.58
CA VAL A 358 -3.52 19.74 0.51
C VAL A 358 -3.09 20.17 -0.88
N LEU A 359 -3.60 19.50 -1.92
CA LEU A 359 -3.22 19.77 -3.31
C LEU A 359 -3.60 21.20 -3.74
N LEU A 360 -4.80 21.67 -3.37
CA LEU A 360 -5.25 23.04 -3.61
C LEU A 360 -4.33 24.07 -2.94
N ALA A 361 -3.97 23.84 -1.67
CA ALA A 361 -3.11 24.74 -0.91
C ALA A 361 -1.68 24.81 -1.47
N GLU A 362 -1.08 23.67 -1.81
CA GLU A 362 0.26 23.58 -2.39
C GLU A 362 0.37 24.28 -3.75
N HIS A 363 -0.74 24.31 -4.50
CA HIS A 363 -0.80 24.94 -5.82
C HIS A 363 -1.45 26.34 -5.79
N GLY A 364 -1.45 27.00 -4.63
CA GLY A 364 -1.85 28.40 -4.47
C GLY A 364 -3.36 28.68 -4.52
N ARG A 365 -4.20 27.65 -4.66
CA ARG A 365 -5.68 27.74 -4.66
C ARG A 365 -6.23 27.71 -3.23
N VAL A 366 -5.65 28.55 -2.38
CA VAL A 366 -5.91 28.58 -0.93
C VAL A 366 -7.36 28.90 -0.62
N ASP A 367 -7.99 29.80 -1.38
CA ASP A 367 -9.39 30.17 -1.19
C ASP A 367 -10.35 28.99 -1.41
N GLU A 368 -10.09 28.15 -2.41
CA GLU A 368 -10.89 26.95 -2.67
C GLU A 368 -10.69 25.90 -1.58
N ALA A 369 -9.46 25.73 -1.09
CA ALA A 369 -9.17 24.84 0.04
C ALA A 369 -9.87 25.30 1.33
N ILE A 370 -9.85 26.61 1.60
CA ILE A 370 -10.57 27.24 2.72
C ILE A 370 -12.07 27.03 2.58
N ALA A 371 -12.66 27.26 1.41
CA ALA A 371 -14.09 27.07 1.18
C ALA A 371 -14.51 25.62 1.43
N LEU A 372 -13.72 24.65 0.98
CA LEU A 372 -13.97 23.23 1.18
C LEU A 372 -13.91 22.84 2.68
N LEU A 373 -12.89 23.32 3.39
CA LEU A 373 -12.75 23.08 4.83
C LEU A 373 -13.86 23.76 5.64
N GLN A 374 -14.28 24.97 5.24
CA GLN A 374 -15.40 25.69 5.86
C GLN A 374 -16.70 24.90 5.72
N GLN A 375 -17.03 24.43 4.52
CA GLN A 375 -18.24 23.61 4.30
C GLN A 375 -18.27 22.36 5.20
N ARG A 376 -17.14 21.67 5.33
CA ARG A 376 -17.02 20.49 6.20
C ARG A 376 -17.11 20.86 7.69
N ALA A 377 -16.45 21.94 8.10
CA ALA A 377 -16.50 22.45 9.46
C ALA A 377 -17.94 22.83 9.86
N ASP A 378 -18.68 23.47 8.97
CA ASP A 378 -20.09 23.84 9.16
C ASP A 378 -21.01 22.61 9.27
N ALA A 379 -20.62 21.49 8.64
CA ALA A 379 -21.26 20.19 8.79
C ALA A 379 -20.85 19.43 10.07
N GLY A 380 -20.00 20.03 10.92
CA GLY A 380 -19.58 19.47 12.21
C GLY A 380 -18.27 18.68 12.20
N ASP A 381 -17.53 18.69 11.09
CA ASP A 381 -16.22 18.02 11.00
C ASP A 381 -15.14 18.81 11.77
N GLU A 382 -14.80 18.33 12.96
CA GLU A 382 -13.78 18.96 13.81
C GLU A 382 -12.38 18.97 13.17
N PHE A 383 -12.04 17.96 12.38
CA PHE A 383 -10.75 17.90 11.69
C PHE A 383 -10.68 18.95 10.59
N ALA A 384 -11.76 19.15 9.84
CA ALA A 384 -11.83 20.21 8.85
C ALA A 384 -11.77 21.60 9.48
N ALA A 385 -12.45 21.79 10.61
CA ALA A 385 -12.40 23.05 11.36
C ALA A 385 -10.99 23.36 11.91
N ASP A 386 -10.27 22.32 12.34
CA ASP A 386 -8.87 22.43 12.75
C ASP A 386 -7.94 22.72 11.56
N GLY A 387 -8.17 22.05 10.42
CA GLY A 387 -7.45 22.30 9.18
C GLY A 387 -7.66 23.71 8.63
N LEU A 388 -8.87 24.24 8.75
CA LEU A 388 -9.24 25.60 8.31
C LEU A 388 -8.41 26.66 9.04
N VAL A 389 -8.29 26.52 10.36
CA VAL A 389 -7.47 27.40 11.20
C VAL A 389 -6.01 27.30 10.79
N GLY A 390 -5.47 26.08 10.69
CA GLY A 390 -4.07 25.86 10.31
C GLY A 390 -3.74 26.46 8.94
N LEU A 391 -4.62 26.27 7.95
CA LEU A 391 -4.42 26.79 6.60
C LEU A 391 -4.48 28.32 6.56
N ARG A 392 -5.45 28.94 7.26
CA ARG A 392 -5.55 30.40 7.36
C ARG A 392 -4.31 31.02 8.01
N VAL A 393 -3.82 30.44 9.10
CA VAL A 393 -2.59 30.91 9.79
C VAL A 393 -1.37 30.79 8.88
N LYS A 394 -1.18 29.64 8.22
CA LYS A 394 -0.06 29.42 7.30
C LYS A 394 -0.02 30.44 6.15
N HIS A 395 -1.18 30.94 5.72
CA HIS A 395 -1.31 31.95 4.67
C HIS A 395 -1.56 33.37 5.19
N GLY A 396 -1.25 33.65 6.47
CA GLY A 396 -1.27 35.00 7.05
C GLY A 396 -2.65 35.57 7.36
N ARG A 397 -3.73 34.79 7.21
CA ARG A 397 -5.13 35.19 7.50
C ARG A 397 -5.50 34.91 8.95
N VAL A 398 -4.68 35.43 9.86
CA VAL A 398 -4.76 35.13 11.30
C VAL A 398 -6.08 35.62 11.90
N ASP A 399 -6.57 36.79 11.50
CA ASP A 399 -7.82 37.35 12.02
C ASP A 399 -9.04 36.50 11.65
N GLU A 400 -9.06 35.93 10.44
CA GLU A 400 -10.11 34.99 10.02
C GLU A 400 -10.04 33.66 10.79
N ALA A 401 -8.84 33.20 11.14
CA ALA A 401 -8.65 32.01 11.97
C ALA A 401 -9.13 32.25 13.41
N ILE A 402 -8.83 33.43 13.96
CA ILE A 402 -9.32 33.90 15.25
C ILE A 402 -10.85 33.97 15.26
N ALA A 403 -11.47 34.53 14.22
CA ALA A 403 -12.93 34.64 14.13
C ALA A 403 -13.62 33.26 14.19
N VAL A 404 -13.11 32.27 13.46
CA VAL A 404 -13.66 30.90 13.50
C VAL A 404 -13.47 30.25 14.87
N LEU A 405 -12.30 30.38 15.47
CA LEU A 405 -12.06 29.83 16.80
C LEU A 405 -12.93 30.50 17.87
N ARG A 406 -13.19 31.80 17.76
CA ARG A 406 -14.07 32.56 18.66
C ARG A 406 -15.51 32.05 18.56
N LEU A 407 -16.05 31.92 17.35
CA LEU A 407 -17.40 31.37 17.16
C LEU A 407 -17.55 29.97 17.79
N ARG A 408 -16.55 29.09 17.60
CA ARG A 408 -16.56 27.73 18.18
C ARG A 408 -16.38 27.74 19.69
N ALA A 409 -15.54 28.62 20.23
CA ALA A 409 -15.34 28.78 21.66
C ALA A 409 -16.61 29.29 22.37
N ASP A 410 -17.32 30.23 21.73
CA ASP A 410 -18.59 30.79 22.20
C ASP A 410 -19.71 29.75 22.17
N ALA A 411 -19.66 28.81 21.21
CA ALA A 411 -20.53 27.63 21.18
C ALA A 411 -20.14 26.54 22.22
N GLY A 412 -19.15 26.80 23.08
CA GLY A 412 -18.77 25.92 24.18
C GLY A 412 -17.65 24.91 23.85
N ASN A 413 -17.05 24.95 22.66
CA ASN A 413 -15.95 24.05 22.32
C ASN A 413 -14.66 24.44 23.06
N GLU A 414 -14.30 23.70 24.12
CA GLU A 414 -13.13 23.98 24.95
C GLU A 414 -11.81 23.92 24.18
N ARG A 415 -11.69 22.98 23.23
CA ARG A 415 -10.49 22.84 22.40
C ARG A 415 -10.29 24.04 21.48
N ALA A 416 -11.38 24.59 20.94
CA ALA A 416 -11.34 25.82 20.15
C ALA A 416 -10.96 27.04 21.01
N ALA A 417 -11.48 27.14 22.23
CA ALA A 417 -11.11 28.20 23.18
C ALA A 417 -9.63 28.16 23.53
N ASP A 418 -9.09 26.96 23.78
CA ASP A 418 -7.67 26.76 24.08
C ASP A 418 -6.78 27.16 22.91
N ARG A 419 -7.15 26.78 21.68
CA ARG A 419 -6.44 27.18 20.47
C ARG A 419 -6.53 28.68 20.21
N LEU A 420 -7.68 29.29 20.47
CA LEU A 420 -7.88 30.74 20.34
C LEU A 420 -6.91 31.51 21.23
N VAL A 421 -6.80 31.12 22.49
CA VAL A 421 -5.86 31.72 23.45
C VAL A 421 -4.42 31.60 22.97
N GLY A 422 -4.02 30.41 22.53
CA GLY A 422 -2.68 30.17 21.98
C GLY A 422 -2.40 31.07 20.78
N LEU A 423 -3.32 31.09 19.82
CA LEU A 423 -3.16 31.86 18.59
C LEU A 423 -3.10 33.38 18.83
N LEU A 424 -3.96 33.90 19.72
CA LEU A 424 -3.95 35.30 20.14
C LEU A 424 -2.62 35.68 20.81
N ALA A 425 -2.11 34.84 21.71
CA ALA A 425 -0.85 35.08 22.40
C ALA A 425 0.37 35.03 21.45
N GLU A 426 0.41 34.07 20.53
CA GLU A 426 1.48 33.92 19.53
C GLU A 426 1.54 35.11 18.57
N HIS A 427 0.40 35.74 18.27
CA HIS A 427 0.31 36.89 17.37
C HIS A 427 0.22 38.23 18.10
N GLY A 428 0.64 38.28 19.37
CA GLY A 428 0.80 39.53 20.13
C GLY A 428 -0.50 40.15 20.65
N ARG A 429 -1.67 39.53 20.44
CA ARG A 429 -2.98 39.96 20.96
C ARG A 429 -3.19 39.44 22.39
N VAL A 430 -2.21 39.69 23.25
CA VAL A 430 -2.11 39.12 24.61
C VAL A 430 -3.27 39.60 25.49
N ASP A 431 -3.68 40.86 25.37
CA ASP A 431 -4.80 41.41 26.15
C ASP A 431 -6.13 40.71 25.86
N GLU A 432 -6.39 40.35 24.61
CA GLU A 432 -7.59 39.60 24.23
C GLU A 432 -7.54 38.16 24.73
N ALA A 433 -6.37 37.52 24.69
CA ALA A 433 -6.18 36.19 25.26
C ALA A 433 -6.42 36.19 26.78
N ILE A 434 -5.93 37.23 27.47
CA ILE A 434 -6.14 37.45 28.90
C ILE A 434 -7.62 37.66 29.21
N ALA A 435 -8.31 38.53 28.45
CA ALA A 435 -9.73 38.80 28.64
C ALA A 435 -10.58 37.53 28.49
N LEU A 436 -10.31 36.72 27.47
CA LEU A 436 -11.01 35.46 27.22
C LEU A 436 -10.78 34.45 28.34
N LEU A 437 -9.53 34.27 28.78
CA LEU A 437 -9.20 33.37 29.89
C LEU A 437 -9.83 33.85 31.20
N ARG A 438 -9.88 35.16 31.46
CA ARG A 438 -10.49 35.76 32.65
C ARG A 438 -11.98 35.48 32.69
N GLN A 439 -12.70 35.72 31.59
CA GLN A 439 -14.12 35.38 31.47
C GLN A 439 -14.39 33.89 31.77
N ARG A 440 -13.56 32.98 31.25
CA ARG A 440 -13.71 31.53 31.49
C ARG A 440 -13.35 31.14 32.93
N ALA A 441 -12.34 31.77 33.51
CA ALA A 441 -11.94 31.55 34.90
C ALA A 441 -13.04 32.03 35.87
N ASP A 442 -13.67 33.17 35.58
CA ASP A 442 -14.78 33.74 36.35
C ASP A 442 -16.04 32.86 36.25
N ALA A 443 -16.24 32.19 35.11
CA ALA A 443 -17.25 31.15 34.94
C ALA A 443 -16.90 29.80 35.62
N GLY A 444 -15.80 29.73 36.39
CA GLY A 444 -15.41 28.55 37.16
C GLY A 444 -14.50 27.55 36.44
N ASN A 445 -13.98 27.86 35.25
CA ASN A 445 -13.05 26.97 34.56
C ASN A 445 -11.63 27.08 35.15
N GLU A 446 -11.29 26.15 36.04
CA GLU A 446 -9.99 26.09 36.72
C GLU A 446 -8.80 25.96 35.75
N ARG A 447 -8.95 25.24 34.64
CA ARG A 447 -7.88 25.15 33.61
C ARG A 447 -7.62 26.50 32.93
N ALA A 448 -8.68 27.30 32.73
CA ALA A 448 -8.54 28.65 32.18
C ALA A 448 -7.87 29.60 33.20
N ALA A 449 -8.22 29.50 34.48
CA ALA A 449 -7.57 30.25 35.56
C ALA A 449 -6.06 29.95 35.62
N ASP A 450 -5.71 28.67 35.54
CA ASP A 450 -4.32 28.22 35.50
C ASP A 450 -3.53 28.79 34.32
N ARG A 451 -4.12 28.74 33.12
CA ARG A 451 -3.52 29.32 31.91
C ARG A 451 -3.41 30.83 32.00
N LEU A 452 -4.39 31.51 32.60
CA LEU A 452 -4.39 32.96 32.78
C LEU A 452 -3.19 33.42 33.60
N VAL A 453 -2.96 32.77 34.75
CA VAL A 453 -1.81 33.06 35.61
C VAL A 453 -0.50 32.87 34.84
N ARG A 454 -0.34 31.74 34.13
CA ARG A 454 0.87 31.50 33.32
C ARG A 454 1.08 32.56 32.24
N LEU A 455 0.00 32.97 31.57
CA LEU A 455 0.07 33.97 30.50
C LEU A 455 0.43 35.36 31.05
N LEU A 456 -0.18 35.76 32.16
CA LEU A 456 0.12 37.02 32.86
C LEU A 456 1.59 37.07 33.31
N VAL A 457 2.10 36.01 33.93
CA VAL A 457 3.51 35.91 34.36
C VAL A 457 4.45 35.96 33.17
N LYS A 458 4.18 35.20 32.10
CA LYS A 458 4.99 35.19 30.87
C LYS A 458 5.11 36.58 30.24
N HIS A 459 4.06 37.39 30.32
CA HIS A 459 4.02 38.76 29.80
C HIS A 459 4.29 39.84 30.88
N ARG A 460 4.95 39.48 31.99
CA ARG A 460 5.39 40.37 33.08
C ARG A 460 4.27 41.14 33.79
N ARG A 461 3.03 40.67 33.74
CA ARG A 461 1.88 41.21 34.49
C ARG A 461 1.68 40.43 35.79
N VAL A 462 2.76 40.34 36.57
CA VAL A 462 2.84 39.50 37.77
C VAL A 462 1.85 39.98 38.85
N ASP A 463 1.68 41.29 38.99
CA ASP A 463 0.75 41.87 39.99
C ASP A 463 -0.71 41.48 39.72
N GLU A 464 -1.12 41.41 38.45
CA GLU A 464 -2.46 40.93 38.08
C GLU A 464 -2.63 39.43 38.32
N ALA A 465 -1.57 38.64 38.12
CA ALA A 465 -1.58 37.21 38.44
C ALA A 465 -1.70 36.98 39.96
N ILE A 466 -0.97 37.75 40.76
CA ILE A 466 -1.06 37.74 42.23
C ILE A 466 -2.46 38.13 42.69
N ALA A 467 -3.03 39.22 42.16
CA ALA A 467 -4.36 39.69 42.52
C ALA A 467 -5.45 38.63 42.22
N LEU A 468 -5.37 38.00 41.04
CA LEU A 468 -6.28 36.92 40.66
C LEU A 468 -6.17 35.70 41.58
N LEU A 469 -4.95 35.25 41.87
CA LEU A 469 -4.72 34.11 42.75
C LEU A 469 -5.18 34.39 44.19
N ARG A 470 -4.97 35.61 44.70
CA ARG A 470 -5.44 36.06 46.03
C ARG A 470 -6.97 36.02 46.09
N GLN A 471 -7.66 36.61 45.11
CA GLN A 471 -9.13 36.58 45.04
C GLN A 471 -9.68 35.13 45.06
N ARG A 472 -9.05 34.21 44.32
CA ARG A 472 -9.51 32.81 44.29
C ARG A 472 -9.14 32.05 45.57
N ALA A 473 -7.99 32.33 46.17
CA ALA A 473 -7.60 31.77 47.47
C ALA A 473 -8.56 32.21 48.58
N ASP A 474 -8.94 33.50 48.59
CA ASP A 474 -9.92 34.05 49.53
C ASP A 474 -11.32 33.44 49.34
N ALA A 475 -11.65 33.01 48.13
CA ALA A 475 -12.86 32.24 47.82
C ALA A 475 -12.75 30.74 48.18
N GLY A 476 -11.67 30.30 48.81
CA GLY A 476 -11.47 28.92 49.29
C GLY A 476 -10.81 27.97 48.29
N ASN A 477 -10.22 28.45 47.19
CA ASN A 477 -9.51 27.60 46.25
C ASN A 477 -8.07 27.31 46.73
N GLU A 478 -7.88 26.14 47.34
CA GLU A 478 -6.58 25.70 47.89
C GLU A 478 -5.46 25.68 46.83
N ARG A 479 -5.76 25.26 45.59
CA ARG A 479 -4.77 25.25 44.50
C ARG A 479 -4.32 26.65 44.10
N ALA A 480 -5.23 27.63 44.14
CA ALA A 480 -4.87 29.02 43.90
C ALA A 480 -4.00 29.58 45.05
N ALA A 481 -4.28 29.15 46.28
CA ALA A 481 -3.51 29.54 47.45
C ALA A 481 -2.07 29.01 47.42
N ASP A 482 -1.88 27.73 47.08
CA ASP A 482 -0.55 27.13 46.90
C ASP A 482 0.26 27.82 45.81
N ARG A 483 -0.40 28.16 44.69
CA ARG A 483 0.27 28.88 43.59
C ARG A 483 0.58 30.32 43.93
N LEU A 484 -0.23 30.98 44.75
CA LEU A 484 0.05 32.32 45.24
C LEU A 484 1.32 32.34 46.07
N VAL A 485 1.48 31.37 46.98
CA VAL A 485 2.71 31.17 47.77
C VAL A 485 3.92 31.00 46.86
N GLY A 486 3.84 30.10 45.88
CA GLY A 486 4.91 29.88 44.91
C GLY A 486 5.26 31.14 44.11
N LEU A 487 4.26 31.85 43.59
CA LEU A 487 4.48 33.04 42.76
C LEU A 487 5.08 34.22 43.55
N LEU A 488 4.62 34.44 44.79
CA LEU A 488 5.16 35.46 45.68
C LEU A 488 6.62 35.17 46.05
N ALA A 489 6.95 33.89 46.32
CA ALA A 489 8.32 33.47 46.60
C ALA A 489 9.24 33.64 45.39
N GLU A 490 8.81 33.21 44.19
CA GLU A 490 9.58 33.33 42.95
C GLU A 490 9.90 34.79 42.58
N HIS A 491 9.01 35.73 42.92
CA HIS A 491 9.16 37.15 42.58
C HIS A 491 9.63 38.01 43.77
N GLY A 492 10.06 37.39 44.88
CA GLY A 492 10.67 38.08 46.02
C GLY A 492 9.72 39.00 46.80
N ARG A 493 8.41 38.77 46.72
CA ARG A 493 7.37 39.52 47.46
C ARG A 493 7.22 38.96 48.89
N VAL A 494 8.33 39.01 49.65
CA VAL A 494 8.46 38.34 50.96
C VAL A 494 7.45 38.86 51.99
N ASP A 495 7.21 40.16 52.05
CA ASP A 495 6.28 40.76 53.01
C ASP A 495 4.83 40.32 52.77
N GLU A 496 4.41 40.26 51.50
CA GLU A 496 3.08 39.78 51.11
C GLU A 496 2.92 38.27 51.33
N LEU A 497 4.00 37.49 51.20
CA LEU A 497 4.02 36.07 51.48
C LEU A 497 3.86 35.78 52.98
N ILE A 498 4.57 36.53 53.84
CA ILE A 498 4.46 36.40 55.29
C ILE A 498 3.03 36.73 55.74
N ALA A 499 2.46 37.84 55.26
CA ALA A 499 1.10 38.24 55.57
C ALA A 499 0.06 37.17 55.16
N LEU A 500 0.24 36.55 53.99
CA LEU A 500 -0.64 35.48 53.51
C LEU A 500 -0.57 34.23 54.40
N LEU A 501 0.63 33.79 54.78
CA LEU A 501 0.83 32.61 55.63
C LEU A 501 0.29 32.81 57.06
N GLU A 502 0.39 34.03 57.59
CA GLU A 502 -0.21 34.41 58.88
C GLU A 502 -1.74 34.39 58.81
N GLN A 503 -2.33 34.91 57.74
CA GLN A 503 -3.78 34.90 57.51
C GLN A 503 -4.32 33.47 57.35
N GLN A 504 -3.60 32.58 56.66
CA GLN A 504 -3.97 31.16 56.56
C GLN A 504 -3.86 30.42 57.89
N ARG A 505 -2.85 30.72 58.71
CA ARG A 505 -2.72 30.18 60.08
C ARG A 505 -3.88 30.62 60.98
N ALA A 506 -4.31 31.88 60.86
CA ALA A 506 -5.45 32.39 61.60
C ALA A 506 -6.77 31.71 61.18
N ASN A 507 -6.99 31.48 59.89
CA ASN A 507 -8.21 30.83 59.37
C ASN A 507 -8.22 29.30 59.58
N GLY A 508 -7.06 28.62 59.54
CA GLY A 508 -6.96 27.18 59.82
C GLY A 508 -7.02 26.81 61.31
N GLY A 509 -6.84 27.80 62.20
CA GLY A 509 -6.92 27.62 63.66
C GLY A 509 -8.35 27.42 64.19
N ASP A 510 -9.39 27.70 63.40
CA ASP A 510 -10.79 27.73 63.85
C ASP A 510 -11.59 26.44 63.54
N GLN A 511 -10.98 25.46 62.86
CA GLN A 511 -11.61 24.14 62.58
C GLN A 511 -11.15 22.99 63.49
N SER A 512 -10.28 23.24 64.48
CA SER A 512 -9.77 22.19 65.39
C SER A 512 -10.05 22.42 66.87
N ALA A 513 -10.95 23.35 67.23
CA ALA A 513 -11.22 23.65 68.64
C ALA A 513 -12.72 23.90 68.92
N THR A 514 -13.57 22.90 68.64
CA THR A 514 -14.79 22.70 69.42
C THR A 514 -14.78 21.29 70.02
N ASP A 515 -15.07 21.26 71.32
CA ASP A 515 -15.13 20.12 72.24
C ASP A 515 -13.84 19.35 72.53
N GLN A 516 -13.20 19.74 73.64
CA GLN A 516 -13.25 18.93 74.87
C GLN A 516 -12.69 19.76 76.05
N LEU A 517 -13.61 20.28 76.88
CA LEU A 517 -13.32 20.61 78.28
C LEU A 517 -13.16 19.29 79.05
N PRO A 518 -12.11 19.10 79.86
CA PRO A 518 -12.04 17.99 80.78
C PRO A 518 -12.74 18.36 82.09
N ASP A 519 -13.77 17.61 82.46
CA ASP A 519 -14.19 17.45 83.85
C ASP A 519 -13.38 16.28 84.47
N CYS A 520 -12.81 16.57 85.64
CA CYS A 520 -12.13 15.70 86.63
C CYS A 520 -10.68 15.28 86.36
#